data_AF-A0A2K5F8M2-F1
#
_entry.id   AF-A0A2K5F8M2-F1
#
_cell.length_a   1.000
_cell.length_b   1.000
_cell.length_c   1.000
_cell.angle_alpha   90.00
_cell.angle_beta   90.00
_cell.angle_gamma   90.00
#
_symmetry.space_group_name_H-M   'P 1'
#
loop_
_entity.id
_entity.type
_entity.pdbx_description
1 polymer ?
#
loop_
_entity_poly.entity_id
_entity_poly.type
_entity_poly.pdbx_seq_one_letter_code
_entity_poly.pdbx_strand_id
1 'polypeptide(L)'
;MPEMTENEMPTKKQHRKKNRETHNAVERHRKKKINAGINRIGELIPCSPALKQSKNMILDQAFKYITELKRQNDELLLNGGNNEQGFY
;
A
#
# COMPACT_ATOMS: atom_id res chain seq x y z
N MET A 1 8.16 -51.39 35.00
CA MET A 1 9.14 -50.58 34.26
C MET A 1 8.39 -49.41 33.65
N PRO A 2 8.65 -48.15 34.02
CA PRO A 2 7.98 -47.02 33.41
C PRO A 2 8.60 -46.73 32.04
N GLU A 3 7.72 -46.63 31.05
CA GLU A 3 7.99 -46.31 29.65
C GLU A 3 8.56 -44.89 29.56
N MET A 4 9.84 -44.78 29.17
CA MET A 4 10.53 -43.51 28.98
C MET A 4 9.98 -42.89 27.69
N THR A 5 9.07 -41.93 27.79
CA THR A 5 8.66 -41.09 26.67
C THR A 5 9.90 -40.40 26.07
N GLU A 6 10.35 -40.89 24.91
CA GLU A 6 11.34 -40.22 24.09
C GLU A 6 10.77 -38.86 23.66
N ASN A 7 11.26 -37.80 24.28
CA ASN A 7 11.09 -36.46 23.77
C ASN A 7 11.82 -36.38 22.42
N GLU A 8 11.09 -36.55 21.32
CA GLU A 8 11.59 -36.34 19.97
C GLU A 8 12.07 -34.90 19.81
N MET A 9 13.39 -34.69 19.97
CA MET A 9 14.03 -33.42 19.72
C MET A 9 13.90 -33.07 18.23
N PRO A 10 13.35 -31.90 17.86
CA PRO A 10 13.08 -31.58 16.47
C PRO A 10 14.38 -31.57 15.66
N THR A 11 14.40 -32.38 14.61
CA THR A 11 15.59 -32.55 13.76
C THR A 11 15.96 -31.23 13.07
N LYS A 12 17.26 -30.98 12.83
CA LYS A 12 17.75 -29.74 12.15
C LYS A 12 17.02 -29.43 10.83
N LYS A 13 16.52 -30.45 10.12
CA LYS A 13 15.71 -30.28 8.89
C LYS A 13 14.31 -29.71 9.17
N GLN A 14 13.63 -30.15 10.23
CA GLN A 14 12.34 -29.60 10.67
C GLN A 14 12.49 -28.13 11.11
N HIS A 15 13.56 -27.80 11.83
CA HIS A 15 13.85 -26.42 12.24
C HIS A 15 14.08 -25.50 11.03
N ARG A 16 14.80 -25.95 10.00
CA ARG A 16 14.99 -25.18 8.75
C ARG A 16 13.67 -24.95 8.00
N LYS A 17 12.76 -25.94 7.98
CA LYS A 17 11.45 -25.81 7.35
C LYS A 17 10.58 -24.78 8.08
N LYS A 18 10.51 -24.85 9.42
CA LYS A 18 9.76 -23.90 10.25
C LYS A 18 10.24 -22.46 10.06
N ASN A 19 11.57 -22.25 10.01
CA ASN A 19 12.15 -20.93 9.76
C ASN A 19 11.75 -20.35 8.39
N ARG A 20 11.70 -21.19 7.35
CA ARG A 20 11.24 -20.76 6.01
C ARG A 20 9.76 -20.40 6.02
N GLU A 21 8.93 -21.15 6.74
CA GLU A 21 7.50 -20.88 6.85
C GLU A 21 7.24 -19.55 7.56
N THR A 22 7.93 -19.28 8.66
CA THR A 22 7.87 -17.99 9.36
C THR A 22 8.29 -16.84 8.46
N HIS A 23 9.44 -16.97 7.76
CA HIS A 23 9.90 -15.96 6.81
C HIS A 23 8.88 -15.70 5.69
N ASN A 24 8.33 -16.77 5.11
CA ASN A 24 7.32 -16.67 4.06
C ASN A 24 6.02 -16.01 4.57
N ALA A 25 5.62 -16.28 5.81
CA ALA A 25 4.45 -15.64 6.42
C ALA A 25 4.67 -14.13 6.60
N VAL A 26 5.85 -13.73 7.08
CA VAL A 26 6.24 -12.31 7.21
C VAL A 26 6.23 -11.62 5.85
N GLU A 27 6.83 -12.22 4.82
CA GLU A 27 6.88 -11.60 3.50
C GLU A 27 5.49 -11.53 2.84
N ARG A 28 4.63 -12.54 3.06
CA ARG A 28 3.22 -12.47 2.64
C ARG A 28 2.49 -11.31 3.31
N HIS A 29 2.70 -11.12 4.61
CA HIS A 29 2.09 -10.01 5.35
C HIS A 29 2.57 -8.66 4.81
N ARG A 30 3.88 -8.50 4.58
CA ARG A 30 4.47 -7.29 3.98
C ARG A 30 3.86 -6.99 2.62
N LYS A 31 3.79 -7.99 1.72
CA LYS A 31 3.16 -7.85 0.40
C LYS A 31 1.69 -7.48 0.49
N LYS A 32 0.93 -8.08 1.42
CA LYS A 32 -0.48 -7.75 1.64
C LYS A 32 -0.65 -6.29 2.07
N LYS A 33 0.18 -5.80 2.99
CA LYS A 33 0.18 -4.40 3.44
C LYS A 33 0.46 -3.42 2.30
N ILE A 34 1.48 -3.71 1.47
CA ILE A 34 1.82 -2.88 0.31
C ILE A 34 0.69 -2.87 -0.72
N ASN A 35 0.14 -4.04 -1.06
CA ASN A 35 -0.95 -4.13 -2.03
C ASN A 35 -2.20 -3.38 -1.54
N ALA A 36 -2.53 -3.48 -0.25
CA ALA A 36 -3.62 -2.72 0.34
C ALA A 36 -3.36 -1.21 0.26
N GLY A 37 -2.13 -0.76 0.51
CA GLY A 37 -1.74 0.64 0.34
C GLY A 37 -1.91 1.14 -1.10
N ILE A 38 -1.43 0.38 -2.08
CA ILE A 38 -1.60 0.72 -3.50
C ILE A 38 -3.08 0.79 -3.88
N ASN A 39 -3.88 -0.20 -3.46
CA ASN A 39 -5.32 -0.21 -3.79
C ASN A 39 -6.06 0.99 -3.19
N ARG A 40 -5.76 1.40 -1.95
CA ARG A 40 -6.32 2.61 -1.34
C ARG A 40 -5.96 3.88 -2.11
N ILE A 41 -4.75 3.95 -2.65
CA ILE A 41 -4.37 5.07 -3.53
C ILE A 41 -5.22 5.03 -4.81
N GLY A 42 -5.44 3.84 -5.38
CA GLY A 42 -6.30 3.65 -6.56
C GLY A 42 -7.72 4.18 -6.37
N GLU A 43 -8.30 4.00 -5.18
CA GLU A 43 -9.64 4.48 -4.81
C GLU A 43 -9.76 6.03 -4.80
N LEU A 44 -8.66 6.76 -4.59
CA LEU A 44 -8.65 8.23 -4.53
C LEU A 44 -8.42 8.88 -5.90
N ILE A 45 -7.92 8.13 -6.88
CA ILE A 45 -7.56 8.66 -8.19
C ILE A 45 -8.81 8.69 -9.07
N PRO A 46 -9.12 9.83 -9.73
CA PRO A 46 -10.18 9.89 -10.72
C PRO A 46 -9.93 8.87 -11.85
N CYS A 47 -10.74 7.82 -11.89
CA CYS A 47 -10.64 6.77 -12.91
C CYS A 47 -12.01 6.18 -13.21
N SER A 48 -12.17 5.64 -14.42
CA SER A 48 -13.42 4.98 -14.80
C SER A 48 -13.66 3.75 -13.93
N PRO A 49 -14.85 3.61 -13.29
CA PRO A 49 -15.18 2.46 -12.45
C PRO A 49 -15.11 1.10 -13.18
N ALA A 50 -15.22 1.11 -14.51
CA ALA A 50 -15.17 -0.08 -15.34
C ALA A 50 -13.73 -0.52 -15.69
N LEU A 51 -12.72 0.32 -15.43
CA LEU A 51 -11.34 0.03 -15.79
C LEU A 51 -10.62 -0.68 -14.64
N LYS A 52 -10.17 -1.92 -14.90
CA LYS A 52 -9.29 -2.63 -13.96
C LYS A 52 -7.92 -1.96 -13.93
N GLN A 53 -7.61 -1.27 -12.84
CA GLN A 53 -6.33 -0.58 -12.66
C GLN A 53 -5.21 -1.56 -12.28
N SER A 54 -4.09 -1.51 -12.99
CA SER A 54 -2.87 -2.19 -12.56
C SER A 54 -2.11 -1.38 -11.51
N LYS A 55 -1.22 -2.01 -10.75
CA LYS A 55 -0.41 -1.31 -9.72
C LYS A 55 0.41 -0.16 -10.30
N ASN A 56 1.05 -0.37 -11.44
CA ASN A 56 1.85 0.67 -12.10
C ASN A 56 0.96 1.82 -12.57
N MET A 57 -0.20 1.50 -13.15
CA MET A 57 -1.16 2.53 -13.54
C MET A 57 -1.64 3.36 -12.34
N ILE A 58 -1.91 2.72 -11.20
CA ILE A 58 -2.27 3.46 -9.98
C ILE A 58 -1.13 4.41 -9.57
N LEU A 59 0.11 3.94 -9.56
CA LEU A 59 1.26 4.77 -9.16
C LEU A 59 1.49 5.94 -10.14
N ASP A 60 1.40 5.68 -11.44
CA ASP A 60 1.57 6.71 -12.47
C ASP A 60 0.47 7.77 -12.41
N GLN A 61 -0.79 7.33 -12.24
CA GLN A 61 -1.93 8.24 -12.12
C GLN A 61 -1.91 9.01 -10.79
N ALA A 62 -1.44 8.40 -9.70
CA ALA A 62 -1.26 9.07 -8.42
C ALA A 62 -0.30 10.26 -8.56
N PHE A 63 0.84 10.04 -9.21
CA PHE A 63 1.82 11.08 -9.45
C PHE A 63 1.25 12.24 -10.27
N LYS A 64 0.55 11.93 -11.37
CA LYS A 64 -0.10 12.93 -12.23
C LYS A 64 -1.14 13.73 -11.46
N TYR A 65 -1.99 13.04 -10.70
CA TYR A 65 -3.08 13.66 -9.97
C TYR A 65 -2.58 14.55 -8.84
N ILE A 66 -1.59 14.10 -8.05
CA ILE A 66 -0.97 14.94 -7.02
C ILE A 66 -0.31 16.17 -7.63
N THR A 67 0.40 16.02 -8.75
CA THR A 67 1.04 17.15 -9.45
C THR A 67 0.02 18.18 -9.89
N GLU A 68 -1.10 17.74 -10.46
CA GLU A 68 -2.18 18.61 -10.90
C GLU A 68 -2.87 19.31 -9.72
N LEU A 69 -3.15 18.60 -8.64
CA LEU A 69 -3.72 19.19 -7.42
C LEU A 69 -2.79 20.24 -6.79
N LYS A 70 -1.47 20.03 -6.83
CA LYS A 70 -0.50 21.04 -6.37
C LYS A 70 -0.56 22.29 -7.24
N ARG A 71 -0.56 22.13 -8.57
CA ARG A 71 -0.70 23.25 -9.52
C ARG A 71 -1.99 24.04 -9.28
N GLN A 72 -3.12 23.35 -9.12
CA GLN A 72 -4.42 23.98 -8.84
C GLN A 72 -4.42 24.71 -7.50
N ASN A 73 -3.83 24.13 -6.46
CA ASN A 73 -3.69 24.81 -5.16
C ASN A 73 -2.83 26.07 -5.27
N ASP A 74 -1.71 26.01 -5.98
CA ASP A 74 -0.83 27.17 -6.18
C ASP A 74 -1.56 28.28 -6.94
N GLU A 75 -2.32 27.94 -7.99
CA GLU A 75 -3.15 28.90 -8.74
C GLU A 75 -4.26 29.50 -7.87
N LEU A 76 -4.92 28.70 -7.03
CA LEU A 76 -5.93 29.21 -6.11
C LEU A 76 -5.34 30.14 -5.05
N LEU A 77 -4.11 29.89 -4.58
CA LEU A 77 -3.43 30.79 -3.64
C LEU A 77 -3.00 32.10 -4.30
N LEU A 78 -2.55 32.05 -5.57
CA LEU A 78 -2.20 33.23 -6.34
C LEU A 78 -3.45 34.05 -6.75
N ASN A 79 -4.55 33.38 -7.10
CA ASN A 79 -5.81 34.02 -7.49
C ASN A 79 -6.70 34.39 -6.29
N GLY A 80 -6.47 33.77 -5.12
CA GLY A 80 -7.19 34.01 -3.86
C GLY A 80 -6.88 35.36 -3.21
N GLY A 81 -5.90 36.13 -3.74
CA GLY A 81 -5.65 37.51 -3.35
C GLY A 81 -6.59 38.55 -3.98
N ASN A 82 -7.47 38.17 -4.92
CA ASN A 82 -8.21 39.14 -5.75
C ASN A 82 -9.75 39.12 -5.59
N ASN A 83 -10.32 38.31 -4.69
CA ASN A 83 -11.78 38.19 -4.57
C ASN A 83 -12.41 39.04 -3.42
N GLU A 84 -11.64 39.90 -2.75
CA GLU A 84 -12.15 40.85 -1.73
C GLU A 84 -12.13 42.32 -2.16
N GLN A 85 -12.21 42.62 -3.46
CA GLN A 85 -12.41 44.00 -3.92
C GLN A 85 -13.74 44.15 -4.65
N GLY A 86 -14.75 44.35 -3.80
CA GLY A 86 -15.90 45.23 -3.95
C GLY A 86 -16.62 45.29 -5.29
N PHE A 87 -17.87 44.84 -5.33
CA PHE A 87 -18.92 45.53 -6.08
C PHE A 87 -20.26 45.46 -5.33
N TYR A 88 -20.68 46.67 -4.92
CA TYR A 88 -21.97 47.19 -4.43
C TYR A 88 -22.66 46.52 -3.24
#